data_AF-A0A2A4XFB2-F1
#
_entry.id   AF-A0A2A4XFB2-F1
#
_cell.length_a   1.000
_cell.length_b   1.000
_cell.length_c   1.000
_cell.angle_alpha   90.00
_cell.angle_beta   90.00
_cell.angle_gamma   90.00
#
_symmetry.space_group_name_H-M   'P 1'
#
loop_
_entity.id
_entity.type
_entity.pdbx_description
1 polymer ?
#
loop_
_entity_poly.entity_id
_entity_poly.type
_entity_poly.pdbx_seq_one_letter_code
_entity_poly.pdbx_strand_id
1 'polypeptide(L)'
;MVLHFQGELSFNQDCELNGCFLIFSLKGLHEFLGVENVIVYTAFRKIIYQSSINEELQGFGGKVELHRSTGKVDESLYKLIKLQ
;
A
#
# COMPACT_ATOMS: atom_id res chain seq x y z
N MET A 1 -5.97 -9.85 -21.23
CA MET A 1 -6.04 -8.46 -20.74
C MET A 1 -4.74 -8.19 -20.02
N VAL A 2 -3.83 -7.43 -20.62
CA VAL A 2 -2.55 -7.08 -19.98
C VAL A 2 -2.79 -5.81 -19.20
N LEU A 3 -2.86 -5.91 -17.87
CA LEU A 3 -2.86 -4.74 -17.01
C LEU A 3 -1.44 -4.18 -17.02
N HIS A 4 -1.21 -3.08 -17.73
CA HIS A 4 0.02 -2.32 -17.61
C HIS A 4 0.05 -1.66 -16.23
N PHE A 5 0.76 -2.30 -15.31
CA PHE A 5 0.96 -1.82 -13.95
C PHE A 5 2.26 -1.01 -13.91
N GLN A 6 2.19 0.28 -13.58
CA GLN A 6 3.39 1.13 -13.47
C GLN A 6 3.90 1.21 -12.03
N GLY A 7 3.08 0.86 -11.04
CA GLY A 7 3.49 0.72 -9.66
C GLY A 7 4.15 -0.63 -9.34
N GLU A 8 4.60 -0.79 -8.09
CA GLU A 8 5.04 -2.07 -7.56
C GLU A 8 3.98 -2.58 -6.59
N LEU A 9 3.53 -3.83 -6.75
CA LEU A 9 2.57 -4.50 -5.88
C LEU A 9 2.94 -5.98 -5.82
N SER A 10 3.28 -6.48 -4.64
CA SER A 10 3.65 -7.89 -4.46
C SER A 10 3.09 -8.45 -3.16
N PHE A 11 2.52 -9.65 -3.26
CA PHE A 11 2.09 -10.45 -2.13
C PHE A 11 3.22 -11.40 -1.76
N ASN A 12 3.67 -11.37 -0.51
CA ASN A 12 4.54 -12.43 -0.01
C ASN A 12 3.65 -13.53 0.58
N GLN A 13 3.73 -14.73 -0.01
CA GLN A 13 2.92 -15.90 0.34
C GLN A 13 3.62 -16.84 1.33
N ASP A 14 4.82 -16.50 1.83
CA ASP A 14 5.49 -17.23 2.90
C ASP A 14 4.86 -16.89 4.26
N CYS A 15 3.60 -17.27 4.41
CA CYS A 15 2.76 -16.99 5.56
C CYS A 15 3.07 -17.88 6.78
N GLU A 16 4.04 -18.81 6.68
CA GLU A 16 4.31 -19.82 7.70
C GLU A 16 5.21 -19.34 8.85
N LEU A 17 5.99 -18.27 8.67
CA LEU A 17 6.95 -17.80 9.70
C LEU A 17 6.77 -16.33 10.12
N ASN A 18 6.28 -15.45 9.23
CA ASN A 18 6.23 -14.00 9.48
C ASN A 18 4.91 -13.33 9.08
N GLY A 19 3.87 -14.13 8.80
CA GLY A 19 2.56 -13.67 8.33
C GLY A 19 2.57 -13.21 6.86
N CYS A 20 1.40 -13.23 6.22
CA CYS A 20 1.24 -12.68 4.88
C CYS A 20 1.36 -11.15 4.94
N PHE A 21 2.14 -10.56 4.04
CA PHE A 21 2.25 -9.10 3.92
C PHE A 21 2.16 -8.63 2.48
N LEU A 22 1.62 -7.43 2.31
CA LEU A 22 1.50 -6.77 1.02
C LEU A 22 2.55 -5.67 0.94
N ILE A 23 3.44 -5.76 -0.04
CA ILE A 23 4.37 -4.67 -0.38
C ILE A 23 3.79 -3.90 -1.56
N PHE A 24 3.80 -2.57 -1.46
CA PHE A 24 3.25 -1.71 -2.49
C PHE A 24 3.96 -0.37 -2.58
N SER A 25 4.06 0.18 -3.80
CA SER A 25 4.20 1.63 -3.99
C SER A 25 2.82 2.28 -3.92
N LEU A 26 2.73 3.57 -3.55
CA LEU A 26 1.43 4.27 -3.51
C LEU A 26 0.73 4.26 -4.87
N LYS A 27 1.51 4.37 -5.95
CA LYS A 27 1.00 4.26 -7.31
C LYS A 27 0.46 2.87 -7.62
N GLY A 28 1.18 1.82 -7.20
CA GLY A 28 0.73 0.44 -7.37
C GLY A 28 -0.57 0.19 -6.60
N LEU A 29 -0.65 0.63 -5.35
CA LEU A 29 -1.89 0.50 -4.58
C LEU A 29 -3.06 1.26 -5.23
N HIS A 30 -2.82 2.48 -5.72
CA HIS A 30 -3.83 3.28 -6.42
C HIS A 30 -4.34 2.60 -7.70
N GLU A 31 -3.44 2.06 -8.51
CA GLU A 31 -3.75 1.30 -9.72
C GLU A 31 -4.51 0.00 -9.41
N PHE A 32 -4.14 -0.70 -8.33
CA PHE A 32 -4.77 -1.94 -7.87
C PHE A 32 -6.20 -1.74 -7.38
N LEU A 33 -6.44 -0.66 -6.60
CA LEU A 33 -7.78 -0.28 -6.13
C LEU A 33 -8.66 0.26 -7.27
N GLY A 34 -8.07 0.60 -8.41
CA GLY A 34 -8.65 1.34 -9.53
C GLY A 34 -9.65 0.59 -10.42
N VAL A 35 -10.30 -0.47 -9.95
CA VAL A 35 -11.38 -1.11 -10.73
C VAL A 35 -12.64 -0.24 -10.79
N GLU A 36 -12.80 0.75 -9.89
CA GLU A 36 -13.90 1.74 -9.92
C GLU A 36 -13.38 3.18 -9.78
N ASN A 37 -12.62 3.64 -10.78
CA ASN A 37 -12.05 4.99 -10.95
C ASN A 37 -12.91 6.18 -10.44
N VAL A 38 -12.84 6.52 -9.15
CA VAL A 38 -13.40 7.79 -8.64
C VAL A 38 -12.32 8.78 -8.22
N ILE A 39 -11.12 8.32 -7.84
CA ILE A 39 -10.11 9.17 -7.23
C ILE A 39 -8.86 9.22 -8.09
N VAL A 40 -8.48 10.40 -8.57
CA VAL A 40 -7.19 10.66 -9.24
C VAL A 40 -6.02 10.48 -8.27
N TYR A 41 -4.87 9.98 -8.75
CA TYR A 41 -3.70 9.66 -7.93
C TYR A 41 -3.28 10.79 -6.97
N THR A 42 -3.33 12.05 -7.41
CA THR A 42 -2.98 13.22 -6.59
C THR A 42 -3.93 13.41 -5.40
N ALA A 43 -5.23 13.14 -5.59
CA ALA A 43 -6.23 13.17 -4.53
C ALA A 43 -6.09 11.96 -3.60
N PHE A 44 -5.86 10.77 -4.16
CA PHE A 44 -5.57 9.55 -3.40
C PHE A 44 -4.37 9.75 -2.47
N ARG A 45 -3.27 10.28 -3.01
CA ARG A 45 -2.07 10.59 -2.25
C ARG A 45 -2.40 11.56 -1.10
N LYS A 46 -3.10 12.67 -1.38
CA LYS A 46 -3.48 13.62 -0.33
C LYS A 46 -4.29 12.95 0.79
N ILE A 47 -5.25 12.10 0.45
CA ILE A 47 -6.03 11.33 1.42
C ILE A 47 -5.12 10.48 2.29
N ILE A 48 -4.22 9.67 1.71
CA ILE A 48 -3.29 8.84 2.49
C ILE A 48 -2.43 9.69 3.45
N TYR A 49 -1.92 10.84 3.00
CA TYR A 49 -1.09 11.72 3.84
C TYR A 49 -1.86 12.48 4.92
N GLN A 50 -3.13 12.78 4.67
CA GLN A 50 -4.00 13.47 5.63
C GLN A 50 -4.75 12.50 6.53
N SER A 51 -4.80 11.22 6.16
CA SER A 51 -5.50 10.19 6.90
C SER A 51 -4.71 9.71 8.11
N SER A 52 -5.46 9.33 9.12
CA SER A 52 -5.03 8.51 10.25
C SER A 52 -4.97 7.04 9.87
N ILE A 53 -4.50 6.69 8.66
CA ILE A 53 -4.61 5.32 8.12
C ILE A 53 -4.02 4.26 9.06
N ASN A 54 -2.93 4.56 9.75
CA ASN A 54 -2.36 3.63 10.72
C ASN A 54 -3.14 3.54 12.04
N GLU A 55 -3.88 4.57 12.43
CA GLU A 55 -4.78 4.51 13.59
C GLU A 55 -6.03 3.70 13.23
N GLU A 56 -6.58 3.91 12.03
CA GLU A 56 -7.70 3.13 11.50
C GLU A 56 -7.32 1.65 11.34
N LEU A 57 -6.20 1.36 10.68
CA LEU A 57 -5.70 0.00 10.51
C LEU A 57 -5.38 -0.68 11.83
N GLN A 58 -4.90 0.05 12.84
CA GLN A 58 -4.70 -0.51 14.18
C GLN A 58 -5.98 -1.06 14.77
N GLY A 59 -7.11 -0.38 14.57
CA GLY A 59 -8.44 -0.88 14.95
C GLY A 59 -8.82 -2.21 14.27
N PHE A 60 -8.23 -2.49 13.10
CA PHE A 60 -8.40 -3.75 12.37
C PHE A 60 -7.23 -4.74 12.59
N GLY A 61 -6.32 -4.48 13.53
CA GLY A 61 -5.17 -5.34 13.80
C GLY A 61 -4.12 -5.31 12.69
N GLY A 62 -3.93 -4.18 12.01
CA GLY A 62 -2.92 -3.99 10.98
C GLY A 62 -2.23 -2.63 11.06
N LYS A 63 -1.15 -2.45 10.29
CA LYS A 63 -0.54 -1.14 10.05
C LYS A 63 0.21 -1.13 8.73
N VAL A 64 0.39 0.06 8.16
CA VAL A 64 1.32 0.33 7.08
C VAL A 64 2.63 0.88 7.65
N GLU A 65 3.75 0.29 7.25
CA GLU A 65 5.08 0.78 7.57
C GLU A 65 5.94 0.96 6.32
N LEU A 66 7.00 1.76 6.43
CA LEU A 66 7.92 2.00 5.34
C LEU A 66 8.81 0.77 5.14
N HIS A 67 8.73 0.15 3.97
CA HIS A 67 9.56 -1.00 3.61
C HIS A 67 10.90 -0.58 3.03
N ARG A 68 10.89 0.37 2.09
CA ARG A 68 12.08 0.92 1.44
C ARG A 68 11.85 2.40 1.13
N SER A 69 12.72 3.26 1.67
CA SER A 69 12.75 4.68 1.32
C SER A 69 13.72 4.93 0.18
N THR A 70 13.31 5.73 -0.80
CA THR A 70 14.20 6.32 -1.82
C THR A 70 14.40 7.83 -1.62
N GLY A 71 13.87 8.38 -0.52
CA GLY A 71 13.82 9.83 -0.28
C GLY A 71 12.66 10.53 -1.00
N LYS A 72 11.96 9.85 -1.92
CA LYS A 72 10.72 10.32 -2.53
C LYS A 72 9.59 9.35 -2.22
N VAL A 73 8.51 9.92 -1.73
CA VAL A 73 7.26 9.21 -1.39
C VAL A 73 6.73 8.33 -2.52
N ASP A 74 6.73 8.85 -3.74
CA ASP A 74 6.13 8.19 -4.91
C ASP A 74 6.97 7.00 -5.40
N GLU A 75 8.24 6.95 -4.99
CA GLU A 75 9.21 5.91 -5.35
C GLU A 75 9.51 4.98 -4.16
N SER A 76 8.94 5.27 -2.98
CA SER A 76 9.11 4.45 -1.78
C SER A 76 8.14 3.27 -1.78
N LEU A 77 8.56 2.19 -1.13
CA LEU A 77 7.75 1.01 -0.92
C LEU A 77 7.28 0.94 0.53
N TYR A 78 6.04 0.53 0.68
CA TYR A 78 5.34 0.39 1.95
C TYR A 78 4.93 -1.07 2.12
N LYS A 79 4.77 -1.47 3.38
CA LYS A 79 4.35 -2.82 3.76
C LYS A 79 3.12 -2.73 4.64
N LEU A 80 2.03 -3.39 4.24
CA LEU A 80 0.91 -3.66 5.13
C LEU A 80 1.24 -4.92 5.93
N ILE A 81 1.25 -4.79 7.25
CA ILE A 81 1.47 -5.91 8.16
C ILE A 81 0.31 -6.08 9.12
N LYS A 82 0.13 -7.32 9.60
CA LYS A 82 -0.77 -7.64 10.70
C LYS A 82 -0.08 -7.34 12.04
N LEU A 83 -0.81 -6.73 12.96
CA LEU A 83 -0.42 -6.56 14.35
C LEU A 83 -0.88 -7.79 15.15
N GLN A 84 -0.03 -8.26 16.07
CA GLN A 84 -0.31 -9.38 16.95
C GLN A 84 -1.30 -9.00 18.05
#